data_AF-A0A3Q4BNE6-F1
#
_entry.id   AF-A0A3Q4BNE6-F1
#
_cell.length_a   1.000
_cell.length_b   1.000
_cell.length_c   1.000
_cell.angle_alpha   90.00
_cell.angle_beta   90.00
_cell.angle_gamma   90.00
#
_symmetry.space_group_name_H-M   'P 1'
#
loop_
_entity.id
_entity.type
_entity.pdbx_description
1 polymer ?
#
loop_
_entity_poly.entity_id
_entity_poly.type
_entity_poly.pdbx_seq_one_letter_code
_entity_poly.pdbx_strand_id
1 'polypeptide(L)' 'MTEAELYTLYKGVYLPSRLHPSESLRYFEEFSFRPEDIIIVTYPKSGELCFWHIWCGIKHP' A
#
# COMPACT_ATOMS: atom_id res chain seq x y z
N MET A 1 14.65 -14.42 14.31
CA MET A 1 13.41 -13.85 13.76
C MET A 1 12.56 -14.99 13.25
N THR A 2 11.36 -15.18 13.80
CA THR A 2 10.40 -16.22 13.38
C THR A 2 9.39 -15.63 12.39
N GLU A 3 8.70 -16.49 11.63
CA GLU A 3 7.68 -16.05 10.66
C GLU A 3 6.53 -15.26 11.32
N ALA A 4 6.14 -15.65 12.53
CA ALA A 4 5.13 -14.95 13.33
C ALA A 4 5.56 -13.52 13.73
N GLU A 5 6.85 -13.23 13.75
CA GLU A 5 7.38 -11.87 14.01
C GLU A 5 7.42 -11.03 12.72
N LEU A 6 7.34 -11.66 11.55
CA LEU A 6 7.45 -11.01 10.24
C LEU A 6 6.10 -10.65 9.64
N TYR A 7 5.08 -11.48 9.86
CA TYR A 7 3.77 -11.33 9.24
C TYR A 7 2.63 -11.28 10.25
N THR A 8 1.64 -10.45 9.95
CA THR A 8 0.38 -10.38 10.66
C THR A 8 -0.73 -10.80 9.71
N LEU A 9 -1.62 -11.69 10.18
CA LEU A 9 -2.82 -12.05 9.44
C LEU A 9 -3.89 -10.98 9.68
N TYR A 10 -4.28 -10.28 8.61
CA TYR A 10 -5.27 -9.22 8.66
C TYR A 10 -6.35 -9.48 7.61
N LYS A 11 -7.60 -9.64 8.06
CA LYS A 11 -8.76 -9.98 7.22
C LYS A 11 -8.49 -11.14 6.24
N GLY A 12 -7.71 -12.13 6.66
CA GLY A 12 -7.37 -13.31 5.86
C GLY A 12 -6.15 -13.15 4.94
N VAL A 13 -5.44 -12.01 4.97
CA VAL A 13 -4.24 -11.73 4.17
C VAL A 13 -3.02 -11.56 5.07
N TYR A 14 -1.89 -12.16 4.68
CA TYR A 14 -0.62 -11.95 5.39
C TYR A 14 0.03 -10.64 4.96
N LEU A 15 0.26 -9.76 5.94
CA LEU A 15 0.90 -8.46 5.74
C LEU A 15 2.22 -8.38 6.51
N PRO A 16 3.27 -7.75 5.95
CA PRO A 16 4.52 -7.51 6.69
C PRO A 16 4.29 -6.65 7.94
N SER A 17 4.47 -7.24 9.13
CA SER A 17 4.10 -6.62 10.42
C SER A 17 4.79 -5.27 10.67
N ARG A 18 6.04 -5.13 10.22
CA ARG A 18 6.82 -3.90 10.42
C ARG A 18 6.37 -2.74 9.52
N LEU A 19 5.78 -3.04 8.37
CA LEU A 19 5.33 -2.01 7.40
C LEU A 19 3.86 -1.65 7.60
N HIS A 20 3.07 -2.57 8.18
CA HIS A 20 1.64 -2.39 8.43
C HIS A 20 1.32 -2.56 9.92
N PRO A 21 1.77 -1.64 10.80
CA PRO A 21 1.35 -1.63 12.19
C PRO A 21 -0.15 -1.38 12.31
N SER A 22 -0.75 -1.77 13.45
CA SER A 22 -2.19 -1.67 13.71
C SER A 22 -2.77 -0.28 13.47
N GLU A 23 -2.02 0.78 13.81
CA GLU A 23 -2.43 2.17 13.64
C GLU A 23 -2.54 2.55 12.16
N SER A 24 -1.62 2.07 11.32
CA SER A 24 -1.63 2.27 9.87
C SER A 24 -2.82 1.55 9.23
N LEU A 25 -3.13 0.34 9.69
CA LEU A 25 -4.30 -0.42 9.22
C LEU A 25 -5.61 0.27 9.60
N ARG A 26 -5.72 0.83 10.81
CA ARG A 26 -6.89 1.64 11.20
C ARG A 26 -7.03 2.88 10.32
N TYR A 27 -5.92 3.58 10.06
CA TYR A 27 -5.93 4.74 9.16
C TYR A 27 -6.38 4.36 7.74
N PHE A 28 -5.94 3.21 7.23
CA PHE A 28 -6.39 2.70 5.93
C PHE A 28 -7.91 2.47 5.87
N GLU A 29 -8.53 1.96 6.95
CA GLU A 29 -9.98 1.77 7.01
C GLU A 29 -10.76 3.08 7.12
N GLU A 30 -10.22 4.06 7.84
CA GLU A 30 -10.85 5.36 8.10
C GLU A 30 -10.50 6.42 7.04
N PHE A 31 -9.66 6.08 6.06
CA PHE A 31 -9.18 7.01 5.05
C PHE A 31 -10.35 7.58 4.23
N SER A 32 -10.42 8.90 4.17
CA SER A 32 -11.45 9.62 3.42
C SER A 32 -10.91 10.09 2.07
N PHE A 33 -11.44 9.51 0.99
CA PHE A 33 -11.10 9.90 -0.37
C PHE A 33 -11.76 11.23 -0.77
N ARG A 34 -11.01 12.04 -1.52
CA ARG A 34 -11.52 13.22 -2.21
C ARG A 34 -11.90 12.85 -3.65
N PRO A 35 -12.85 13.56 -4.27
CA PRO A 35 -13.26 13.27 -5.65
C PRO A 35 -12.11 13.33 -6.68
N GLU A 36 -11.06 14.10 -6.39
CA GLU A 36 -9.91 14.30 -7.28
C GLU A 36 -8.73 13.35 -6.97
N ASP A 37 -8.86 12.49 -5.97
CA ASP A 37 -7.82 11.54 -5.61
C ASP A 37 -7.69 10.44 -6.67
N ILE A 38 -6.44 10.05 -6.94
CA ILE A 38 -6.11 9.02 -7.92
C ILE A 38 -5.45 7.88 -7.19
N ILE A 39 -6.07 6.70 -7.26
CA ILE A 39 -5.62 5.50 -6.56
C ILE A 39 -4.86 4.62 -7.55
N ILE A 40 -3.64 4.23 -7.17
CA ILE A 40 -2.83 3.26 -7.90
C ILE A 40 -2.81 1.99 -7.07
N VAL A 41 -3.36 0.90 -7.61
CA VAL A 41 -3.40 -0.41 -6.96
C VAL A 41 -2.61 -1.40 -7.79
N THR A 42 -1.62 -2.04 -7.19
CA THR A 42 -0.79 -3.05 -7.84
C THR A 42 -0.62 -4.27 -6.94
N TYR A 43 -0.40 -5.42 -7.57
CA TYR A 43 0.14 -6.56 -6.85
C TYR A 43 1.65 -6.33 -6.68
N PRO A 44 2.24 -6.58 -5.50
CA PRO A 44 3.67 -6.33 -5.28
C PRO A 44 4.54 -6.98 -6.37
N LYS A 45 5.55 -6.25 -6.86
CA LYS A 45 6.44 -6.66 -7.95
C LYS A 45 5.82 -6.68 -9.36
N SER A 46 4.60 -6.17 -9.57
CA SER A 46 3.96 -6.14 -10.89
C SER A 46 4.36 -4.93 -11.75
N GLY A 47 5.31 -4.11 -11.31
CA GLY A 47 5.82 -2.97 -12.08
C GLY A 47 5.50 -1.59 -11.50
N GLU A 48 5.26 -1.52 -10.18
CA GLU A 48 4.96 -0.29 -9.44
C GLU A 48 5.92 0.87 -9.75
N LEU A 49 7.22 0.59 -9.90
CA LEU A 49 8.25 1.59 -10.17
C LEU A 49 8.12 2.22 -11.57
N CYS A 50 7.80 1.40 -12.59
CA CYS A 50 7.66 1.86 -13.96
C CYS A 50 6.40 2.72 -14.13
N PHE A 51 5.28 2.27 -13.54
CA PHE A 51 4.04 3.05 -13.56
C PHE A 51 4.21 4.39 -12.86
N TRP A 52 4.86 4.40 -11.69
CA TRP A 52 5.12 5.64 -10.93
C TRP A 52 5.93 6.66 -11.74
N HIS A 53 7.00 6.23 -12.39
CA HIS A 53 7.84 7.13 -13.19
C HIS A 53 7.07 7.76 -14.35
N ILE A 54 6.25 6.96 -15.06
CA ILE A 54 5.41 7.46 -16.15
C ILE A 54 4.37 8.45 -15.62
N TRP A 55 3.70 8.11 -14.52
CA TRP A 55 2.70 8.98 -13.90
C TRP A 55 3.28 10.34 -13.48
N CYS A 56 4.44 10.34 -12.82
CA CYS A 56 5.13 11.57 -12.43
C CYS A 56 5.49 12.44 -13.65
N GLY A 57 5.97 11.84 -14.74
CA GLY A 57 6.30 12.56 -15.97
C GLY A 57 5.09 13.18 -16.69
N ILE A 58 3.88 12.62 -16.50
CA ILE A 58 2.65 13.18 -17.06
C ILE A 58 2.09 14.31 -16.18
N LYS A 59 2.16 14.17 -14.85
CA LYS A 59 1.64 15.16 -13.88
C LYS A 59 2.51 16.42 -13.78
N HIS A 60 3.80 16.31 -14.07
CA HIS A 60 4.79 17.39 -13.99
C HIS A 60 5.66 17.42 -15.26
N PRO A 61 5.13 17.89 -16.40
CA PRO A 61 5.91 18.07 -17.63
C PRO A 61 6.99 19.15 -17.51
#